data_AF-A0A8S4FW74-F1
#
_entry.id   AF-A0A8S4FW74-F1
#
_cell.length_a   1.000
_cell.length_b   1.000
_cell.length_c   1.000
_cell.angle_alpha   90.00
_cell.angle_beta   90.00
_cell.angle_gamma   90.00
#
_symmetry.space_group_name_H-M   'P 1'
#
loop_
_entity.id
_entity.type
_entity.pdbx_description
1 polymer ?
#
loop_
_entity_poly.entity_id
_entity_poly.type
_entity_poly.pdbx_seq_one_letter_code
_entity_poly.pdbx_strand_id
1 'polypeptide(L)'
;MLGLRVTTIIGSFGTCLGAWLKVFSVPQDMFWLGFAGQTVVAISQVFILNVPPRLAAVWFGADQVSSACSIGVFGNQLGVALGFFVPPMLVRASGTVEELAHDFQLMFYLVAGFTSVLFVLILLFFKTAPASPPSAAADLGASLDSNFFQSIKRLLMNRNYILLLISYGLNVGVFYAISTLLNQVILTYYPTANEDAGRIGLVIVVAGMVGSVICGLVLDKTHRFKETTLAVYAASVVGMLIFTFTLNCGIIAVVYLSSILLGFFMTGYLPVGFEFASEVTYPEPEGTTSGILNAAVQVFGIVLTLLYEWMLGAVGDLWSNLTLCGILAVGTAITAAIGSDLRRQAAQAKG
;
A
#
# COMPACT_ATOMS: atom_id res chain seq x y z
N MET A 1 17.96 -10.83 14.56
CA MET A 1 16.55 -10.61 14.18
C MET A 1 15.77 -11.91 14.33
N LEU A 2 14.50 -11.87 14.77
CA LEU A 2 13.64 -13.05 14.96
C LEU A 2 13.64 -13.96 13.71
N GLY A 3 13.72 -15.28 13.91
CA GLY A 3 13.71 -16.25 12.82
C GLY A 3 12.39 -16.26 12.03
N LEU A 4 12.44 -16.62 10.74
CA LEU A 4 11.32 -16.54 9.80
C LEU A 4 10.01 -17.12 10.36
N ARG A 5 10.06 -18.34 10.93
CA ARG A 5 8.90 -18.99 11.55
C ARG A 5 8.31 -18.19 12.70
N VAL A 6 9.16 -17.63 13.57
CA VAL A 6 8.71 -16.85 14.73
C VAL A 6 8.02 -15.57 14.27
N THR A 7 8.60 -14.86 13.28
CA THR A 7 7.99 -13.68 12.68
C THR A 7 6.62 -13.99 12.08
N THR A 8 6.49 -15.08 11.31
CA THR A 8 5.22 -15.47 10.68
C THR A 8 4.18 -15.90 11.72
N ILE A 9 4.57 -16.61 12.78
CA ILE A 9 3.66 -17.02 13.86
C ILE A 9 3.15 -15.80 14.64
N ILE A 10 4.04 -14.87 15.02
CA ILE A 10 3.64 -13.65 15.75
C ILE A 10 2.67 -12.82 14.90
N GLY A 11 3.01 -12.61 13.62
CA GLY A 11 2.15 -11.86 12.70
C GLY A 11 0.78 -12.51 12.53
N SER A 12 0.74 -13.81 12.22
CA SER A 12 -0.54 -14.52 12.01
C SER A 12 -1.38 -14.65 13.29
N PHE A 13 -0.74 -14.89 14.44
CA PHE A 13 -1.42 -14.91 15.74
C PHE A 13 -2.06 -13.55 16.03
N GLY A 14 -1.31 -12.46 15.90
CA GLY A 14 -1.83 -11.13 16.18
C GLY A 14 -2.93 -10.71 15.20
N THR A 15 -2.83 -11.05 13.91
CA THR A 15 -3.92 -10.86 12.95
C THR A 15 -5.19 -11.64 13.35
N CYS A 16 -5.04 -12.89 13.77
CA CYS A 16 -6.14 -13.73 14.25
C CYS A 16 -6.77 -13.15 15.53
N LEU A 17 -5.96 -12.79 16.52
CA LEU A 17 -6.39 -12.17 17.76
C LEU A 17 -7.16 -10.88 17.50
N GLY A 18 -6.62 -9.99 16.67
CA GLY A 18 -7.27 -8.74 16.29
C GLY A 18 -8.60 -8.96 15.54
N ALA A 19 -8.71 -10.00 14.72
CA ALA A 19 -9.96 -10.37 14.07
C ALA A 19 -11.02 -10.84 15.08
N TRP A 20 -10.64 -11.68 16.05
CA TRP A 20 -11.55 -12.11 17.12
C TRP A 20 -12.00 -10.96 18.03
N LEU A 21 -11.12 -10.01 18.34
CA LEU A 21 -11.50 -8.83 19.12
C LEU A 21 -12.61 -8.03 18.42
N LYS A 22 -12.57 -7.91 17.08
CA LYS A 22 -13.62 -7.22 16.31
C LYS A 22 -14.97 -7.94 16.31
N VAL A 23 -15.00 -9.28 16.45
CA VAL A 23 -16.26 -10.02 16.57
C VAL A 23 -17.09 -9.53 17.75
N PHE A 24 -16.42 -9.13 18.84
CA PHE A 24 -17.07 -8.62 20.05
C PHE A 24 -17.34 -7.11 20.01
N SER A 25 -16.95 -6.40 18.94
CA SER A 25 -17.11 -4.93 18.83
C SER A 25 -18.38 -4.50 18.10
N VAL A 26 -19.29 -5.43 17.80
CA VAL A 26 -20.57 -5.16 17.10
C VAL A 26 -21.50 -4.26 17.93
N PRO A 27 -21.63 -4.42 19.28
CA PRO A 27 -22.38 -3.49 20.09
C PRO A 27 -21.80 -2.06 20.02
N GLN A 28 -22.66 -1.04 19.95
CA GLN A 28 -22.25 0.37 19.78
C GLN A 28 -21.38 0.88 20.95
N ASP A 29 -21.62 0.40 22.16
CA ASP A 29 -20.85 0.71 23.37
C ASP A 29 -19.44 0.07 23.38
N MET A 30 -19.23 -0.95 22.54
CA MET A 30 -17.98 -1.69 22.41
C MET A 30 -17.16 -1.30 21.18
N PHE A 31 -17.48 -0.18 20.53
CA PHE A 31 -16.76 0.28 19.33
C PHE A 31 -15.25 0.45 19.56
N TRP A 32 -14.84 0.84 20.77
CA TRP A 32 -13.43 0.94 21.18
C TRP A 32 -12.67 -0.40 21.05
N LEU A 33 -13.37 -1.53 21.19
CA LEU A 33 -12.79 -2.86 21.05
C LEU A 33 -12.46 -3.17 19.58
N GLY A 34 -13.24 -2.62 18.65
CA GLY A 34 -12.98 -2.71 17.21
C GLY A 34 -11.69 -1.97 16.84
N PHE A 35 -11.49 -0.79 17.42
CA PHE A 35 -10.22 -0.06 17.29
C PHE A 35 -9.06 -0.83 17.89
N ALA A 36 -9.21 -1.35 19.11
CA ALA A 36 -8.17 -2.16 19.75
C ALA A 36 -7.79 -3.37 18.87
N GLY A 37 -8.79 -4.08 18.33
CA GLY A 37 -8.59 -5.18 17.38
C GLY A 37 -7.85 -4.74 16.12
N GLN A 38 -8.23 -3.61 15.51
CA GLN A 38 -7.55 -3.06 14.33
C GLN A 38 -6.10 -2.65 14.64
N THR A 39 -5.83 -2.08 15.81
CA THR A 39 -4.47 -1.75 16.25
C THR A 39 -3.60 -3.00 16.37
N VAL A 40 -4.14 -4.09 16.95
CA VAL A 40 -3.42 -5.38 17.02
C VAL A 40 -3.12 -5.91 15.61
N VAL A 41 -4.07 -5.85 14.68
CA VAL A 41 -3.85 -6.25 13.28
C VAL A 41 -2.77 -5.38 12.62
N ALA A 42 -2.79 -4.06 12.83
CA ALA A 42 -1.82 -3.14 12.26
C ALA A 42 -0.38 -3.40 12.75
N ILE A 43 -0.20 -3.66 14.05
CA ILE A 43 1.10 -4.05 14.61
C ILE A 43 1.56 -5.39 14.00
N SER A 44 0.64 -6.33 13.83
CA SER A 44 0.91 -7.65 13.26
C SER A 44 1.38 -7.59 11.80
N GLN A 45 0.83 -6.64 11.04
CA GLN A 45 1.16 -6.43 9.63
C GLN A 45 2.66 -6.11 9.42
N VAL A 46 3.32 -5.45 10.38
CA VAL A 46 4.76 -5.15 10.32
C VAL A 46 5.60 -6.44 10.23
N PHE A 47 5.17 -7.50 10.94
CA PHE A 47 5.83 -8.79 10.89
C PHE A 47 5.56 -9.52 9.57
N ILE A 48 4.32 -9.45 9.06
CA ILE A 48 3.90 -10.16 7.84
C ILE A 48 4.52 -9.55 6.58
N LEU A 49 4.58 -8.22 6.46
CA LEU A 49 5.09 -7.54 5.25
C LEU A 49 6.54 -7.91 4.92
N ASN A 50 7.34 -8.28 5.92
CA ASN A 50 8.74 -8.65 5.74
C ASN A 50 8.94 -10.15 5.44
N VAL A 51 7.87 -10.96 5.45
CA VAL A 51 7.95 -12.40 5.21
C VAL A 51 8.32 -12.75 3.77
N PRO A 52 7.70 -12.18 2.71
CA PRO A 52 8.00 -12.55 1.33
C PRO A 52 9.49 -12.48 0.95
N PRO A 53 10.21 -11.34 1.17
CA PRO A 53 11.62 -11.26 0.78
C PRO A 53 12.50 -12.21 1.60
N ARG A 54 12.21 -12.41 2.89
CA ARG A 54 12.97 -13.33 3.74
C ARG A 54 12.72 -14.80 3.39
N LEU A 55 11.46 -15.16 3.13
CA LEU A 55 11.10 -16.51 2.69
C LEU A 55 11.78 -16.83 1.36
N ALA A 56 11.74 -15.90 0.41
CA ALA A 56 12.39 -16.03 -0.88
C ALA A 56 13.90 -16.28 -0.72
N ALA A 57 14.59 -15.48 0.09
CA ALA A 57 16.04 -15.60 0.31
C ALA A 57 16.46 -16.89 1.03
N VAL A 58 15.63 -17.44 1.91
CA VAL A 58 15.96 -18.64 2.71
C VAL A 58 15.62 -19.95 1.98
N TRP A 59 14.55 -19.95 1.18
CA TRP A 59 14.00 -21.18 0.59
C TRP A 59 14.30 -21.36 -0.89
N PHE A 60 14.65 -20.30 -1.62
CA PHE A 60 14.83 -20.33 -3.07
C PHE A 60 16.27 -19.98 -3.46
N GLY A 61 16.73 -20.54 -4.58
CA GLY A 61 18.02 -20.19 -5.16
C GLY A 61 18.01 -18.77 -5.76
N ALA A 62 19.19 -18.19 -5.97
CA ALA A 62 19.36 -16.78 -6.40
C ALA A 62 18.49 -16.40 -7.61
N ASP A 63 18.38 -17.29 -8.60
CA ASP A 63 17.61 -17.06 -9.84
C ASP A 63 16.08 -17.03 -9.62
N GLN A 64 15.59 -17.56 -8.49
CA GLN A 64 14.17 -17.69 -8.17
C GLN A 64 13.70 -16.75 -7.04
N VAL A 65 14.62 -16.11 -6.32
CA VAL A 65 14.30 -15.22 -5.18
C VAL A 65 13.36 -14.10 -5.60
N SER A 66 13.62 -13.43 -6.72
CA SER A 66 12.78 -12.32 -7.20
C SER A 66 11.35 -12.80 -7.48
N SER A 67 11.19 -13.87 -8.24
CA SER A 67 9.87 -14.44 -8.56
C SER A 67 9.11 -14.91 -7.31
N ALA A 68 9.79 -15.60 -6.38
CA ALA A 68 9.18 -16.05 -5.13
C ALA A 68 8.73 -14.88 -4.25
N CYS A 69 9.54 -13.82 -4.17
CA CYS A 69 9.20 -12.59 -3.45
C CYS A 69 7.98 -11.91 -4.08
N SER A 70 7.95 -11.75 -5.41
CA SER A 70 6.84 -11.13 -6.13
C SER A 70 5.51 -11.85 -5.88
N ILE A 71 5.50 -13.19 -5.87
CA ILE A 71 4.28 -13.97 -5.57
C ILE A 71 3.73 -13.62 -4.17
N GLY A 72 4.62 -13.52 -3.17
CA GLY A 72 4.20 -13.15 -1.81
C GLY A 72 3.69 -11.71 -1.70
N VAL A 73 4.31 -10.77 -2.41
CA VAL A 73 3.85 -9.37 -2.49
C VAL A 73 2.49 -9.27 -3.19
N PHE A 74 2.28 -10.02 -4.27
CA PHE A 74 0.98 -10.10 -4.94
C PHE A 74 -0.12 -10.64 -4.03
N GLY A 75 0.20 -11.54 -3.09
CA GLY A 75 -0.74 -11.99 -2.05
C GLY A 75 -1.24 -10.85 -1.16
N ASN A 76 -0.39 -9.87 -0.82
CA ASN A 76 -0.82 -8.68 -0.08
C ASN A 76 -1.79 -7.84 -0.91
N GLN A 77 -1.47 -7.61 -2.18
CA GLN A 77 -2.32 -6.84 -3.09
C GLN A 77 -3.68 -7.50 -3.34
N LEU A 78 -3.71 -8.83 -3.46
CA LEU A 78 -4.95 -9.59 -3.53
C LEU A 78 -5.79 -9.44 -2.25
N GLY A 79 -5.15 -9.45 -1.07
CA GLY A 79 -5.84 -9.20 0.20
C GLY A 79 -6.49 -7.81 0.26
N VAL A 80 -5.80 -6.76 -0.22
CA VAL A 80 -6.35 -5.40 -0.31
C VAL A 80 -7.53 -5.35 -1.29
N ALA A 81 -7.40 -5.99 -2.46
CA ALA A 81 -8.48 -6.12 -3.44
C ALA A 81 -9.73 -6.80 -2.85
N LEU A 82 -9.57 -7.91 -2.13
CA LEU A 82 -10.66 -8.56 -1.43
C LEU A 82 -11.25 -7.68 -0.31
N GLY A 83 -10.42 -6.87 0.35
CA GLY A 83 -10.85 -5.88 1.34
C GLY A 83 -11.74 -4.76 0.77
N PHE A 84 -11.61 -4.44 -0.52
CA PHE A 84 -12.54 -3.54 -1.21
C PHE A 84 -13.83 -4.22 -1.63
N PHE A 85 -13.76 -5.50 -1.98
CA PHE A 85 -14.88 -6.22 -2.58
C PHE A 85 -15.82 -6.85 -1.54
N VAL A 86 -15.25 -7.55 -0.54
CA VAL A 86 -16.02 -8.37 0.39
C VAL A 86 -16.88 -7.54 1.34
N PRO A 87 -16.39 -6.46 1.99
CA PRO A 87 -17.20 -5.71 2.95
C PRO A 87 -18.45 -5.07 2.33
N PRO A 88 -18.41 -4.37 1.18
CA PRO A 88 -19.62 -3.79 0.59
C PRO A 88 -20.64 -4.81 0.08
N MET A 89 -20.22 -6.05 -0.21
CA MET A 89 -21.14 -7.14 -0.57
C MET A 89 -21.82 -7.77 0.64
N LEU A 90 -21.13 -7.82 1.78
CA LEU A 90 -21.66 -8.42 3.01
C LEU A 90 -22.43 -7.42 3.88
N VAL A 91 -22.02 -6.14 3.86
CA VAL A 91 -22.58 -5.08 4.69
C VAL A 91 -23.30 -4.08 3.80
N ARG A 92 -24.63 -4.10 3.88
CA ARG A 92 -25.47 -3.17 3.12
C ARG A 92 -25.47 -1.80 3.78
N ALA A 93 -25.32 -0.75 2.98
CA ALA A 93 -25.40 0.64 3.45
C ALA A 93 -26.85 1.08 3.82
N SER A 94 -27.84 0.21 3.63
CA SER A 94 -29.25 0.45 3.92
C SER A 94 -29.82 -0.69 4.76
N GLY A 95 -30.54 -0.35 5.83
CA GLY A 95 -31.15 -1.31 6.75
C GLY A 95 -31.44 -0.72 8.12
N THR A 96 -32.09 -1.51 8.97
CA THR A 96 -32.24 -1.25 10.41
C THR A 96 -30.90 -1.43 11.13
N VAL A 97 -30.77 -0.89 12.35
CA VAL A 97 -29.53 -1.00 13.15
C VAL A 97 -29.22 -2.48 13.44
N GLU A 98 -30.26 -3.29 13.64
CA GLU A 98 -30.18 -4.72 13.90
C GLU A 98 -29.67 -5.51 12.69
N GLU A 99 -30.15 -5.18 11.48
CA GLU A 99 -29.67 -5.79 10.22
C GLU A 99 -28.20 -5.44 9.99
N LEU A 100 -27.82 -4.17 10.18
CA LEU A 100 -26.44 -3.73 10.02
C LEU A 100 -25.50 -4.42 11.03
N ALA A 101 -25.94 -4.57 12.28
CA ALA A 101 -25.20 -5.30 13.30
C ALA A 101 -25.02 -6.77 12.91
N HIS A 102 -26.05 -7.42 12.36
CA HIS A 102 -25.97 -8.80 11.89
C HIS A 102 -24.98 -8.95 10.72
N ASP A 103 -25.02 -8.05 9.74
CA ASP A 103 -24.09 -8.03 8.60
C ASP A 103 -22.64 -7.86 9.06
N PHE A 104 -22.37 -6.90 9.96
CA PHE A 104 -21.04 -6.72 10.55
C PHE A 104 -20.58 -7.96 11.33
N GLN A 105 -21.48 -8.56 12.10
CA GLN A 105 -21.18 -9.76 12.88
C GLN A 105 -20.82 -10.94 11.98
N LEU A 106 -21.57 -11.16 10.90
CA LEU A 106 -21.26 -12.18 9.88
C LEU A 106 -19.89 -11.93 9.25
N MET A 107 -19.62 -10.69 8.82
CA MET A 107 -18.33 -10.32 8.22
C MET A 107 -17.17 -10.59 9.19
N PHE A 108 -17.27 -10.17 10.45
CA PHE A 108 -16.22 -10.38 11.44
C PHE A 108 -16.02 -11.87 11.75
N TYR A 109 -17.10 -12.67 11.85
CA TYR A 109 -16.97 -14.12 12.04
C TYR A 109 -16.28 -14.80 10.86
N LEU A 110 -16.60 -14.41 9.62
CA LEU A 110 -15.94 -14.97 8.43
C LEU A 110 -14.44 -14.66 8.43
N VAL A 111 -14.06 -13.41 8.73
CA VAL A 111 -12.66 -12.99 8.79
C VAL A 111 -11.93 -13.69 9.95
N ALA A 112 -12.54 -13.78 11.13
CA ALA A 112 -11.97 -14.46 12.30
C ALA A 112 -11.81 -15.97 12.03
N GLY A 113 -12.80 -16.61 11.42
CA GLY A 113 -12.74 -18.02 11.02
C GLY A 113 -11.61 -18.28 10.01
N PHE A 114 -11.56 -17.49 8.94
CA PHE A 114 -10.54 -17.61 7.90
C PHE A 114 -9.12 -17.41 8.45
N THR A 115 -8.90 -16.34 9.24
CA THR A 115 -7.60 -16.07 9.87
C THR A 115 -7.21 -17.13 10.90
N SER A 116 -8.17 -17.73 11.60
CA SER A 116 -7.93 -18.85 12.52
C SER A 116 -7.46 -20.11 11.76
N VAL A 117 -8.11 -20.45 10.65
CA VAL A 117 -7.69 -21.57 9.80
C VAL A 117 -6.27 -21.34 9.28
N LEU A 118 -5.97 -20.14 8.76
CA LEU A 118 -4.62 -19.80 8.30
C LEU A 118 -3.59 -19.88 9.43
N PHE A 119 -3.92 -19.40 10.62
CA PHE A 119 -3.04 -19.48 11.78
C PHE A 119 -2.72 -20.93 12.17
N VAL A 120 -3.73 -21.81 12.23
CA VAL A 120 -3.54 -23.24 12.50
C VAL A 120 -2.69 -23.89 11.42
N LEU A 121 -2.93 -23.59 10.14
CA LEU A 121 -2.12 -24.11 9.04
C LEU A 121 -0.65 -23.65 9.15
N ILE A 122 -0.40 -22.40 9.54
CA ILE A 122 0.96 -21.89 9.77
C ILE A 122 1.61 -22.62 10.95
N LEU A 123 0.90 -22.85 12.05
CA LEU A 123 1.44 -23.58 13.20
C LEU A 123 1.85 -25.02 12.83
N LEU A 124 1.01 -25.70 12.06
CA LEU A 124 1.21 -27.11 11.70
C LEU A 124 2.24 -27.30 10.58
N PHE A 125 2.22 -26.47 9.54
CA PHE A 125 2.97 -26.71 8.30
C PHE A 125 4.15 -25.76 8.08
N PHE A 126 4.19 -24.58 8.71
CA PHE A 126 5.23 -23.60 8.43
C PHE A 126 6.57 -23.98 9.09
N LYS A 127 7.55 -24.32 8.26
CA LYS A 127 8.91 -24.68 8.69
C LYS A 127 9.85 -23.47 8.59
N THR A 128 10.81 -23.39 9.51
CA THR A 128 11.73 -22.23 9.62
C THR A 128 12.72 -22.14 8.47
N ALA A 129 13.20 -23.29 7.98
CA ALA A 129 14.16 -23.41 6.88
C ALA A 129 14.02 -24.81 6.23
N PRO A 130 14.41 -24.99 4.95
CA PRO A 130 14.51 -26.32 4.34
C PRO A 130 15.60 -27.16 5.05
N ALA A 131 15.46 -28.49 5.00
CA ALA A 131 16.40 -29.42 5.66
C ALA A 131 17.82 -29.39 5.08
N SER A 132 17.99 -28.80 3.89
CA SER A 132 19.27 -28.52 3.25
C SER A 132 19.28 -27.05 2.83
N PRO A 133 20.24 -26.21 3.31
CA PRO A 133 20.29 -24.80 2.94
C PRO A 133 20.66 -24.65 1.45
N PRO A 134 19.89 -23.88 0.66
CA PRO A 134 20.12 -23.78 -0.80
C PRO A 134 21.30 -22.87 -1.18
N SER A 135 21.84 -22.07 -0.26
CA SER A 135 22.92 -21.11 -0.57
C SER A 135 23.61 -20.58 0.69
N ALA A 136 24.93 -20.37 0.62
CA ALA A 136 25.75 -19.72 1.64
C ALA A 136 25.41 -18.22 1.86
N ALA A 137 24.49 -17.65 1.08
CA ALA A 137 24.08 -16.25 1.19
C ALA A 137 23.22 -15.94 2.44
N ALA A 138 22.77 -16.96 3.18
CA ALA A 138 21.97 -16.79 4.40
C ALA A 138 22.77 -16.18 5.59
N ASP A 139 24.10 -16.14 5.52
CA ASP A 139 24.97 -15.64 6.59
C ASP A 139 25.40 -14.16 6.42
N LEU A 140 25.09 -13.51 5.30
CA LEU A 140 25.55 -12.14 5.02
C LEU A 140 24.66 -11.02 5.60
N GLY A 141 23.70 -11.35 6.47
CA GLY A 141 22.77 -10.39 7.08
C GLY A 141 23.25 -9.76 8.39
N ALA A 142 24.43 -10.13 8.89
CA ALA A 142 24.90 -9.79 10.23
C ALA A 142 25.85 -8.56 10.30
N SER A 143 25.99 -7.77 9.25
CA SER A 143 26.88 -6.58 9.22
C SER A 143 26.17 -5.23 9.28
N LEU A 144 24.92 -5.18 9.74
CA LEU A 144 24.14 -3.95 9.88
C LEU A 144 24.00 -3.54 11.36
N ASP A 145 25.06 -3.01 11.99
CA ASP A 145 24.85 -2.41 13.32
C ASP A 145 25.75 -1.22 13.68
N SER A 146 26.80 -0.89 12.91
CA SER A 146 27.62 0.30 13.24
C SER A 146 27.14 1.61 12.58
N ASN A 147 26.40 1.55 11.47
CA ASN A 147 26.10 2.72 10.64
C ASN A 147 24.60 3.08 10.48
N PHE A 148 23.64 2.34 11.06
CA PHE A 148 22.21 2.54 10.78
C PHE A 148 21.71 3.96 11.09
N PHE A 149 21.99 4.46 12.31
CA PHE A 149 21.62 5.83 12.69
C PHE A 149 22.34 6.89 11.84
N GLN A 150 23.58 6.60 11.43
CA GLN A 150 24.33 7.51 10.58
C GLN A 150 23.77 7.54 9.15
N SER A 151 23.33 6.40 8.62
CA SER A 151 22.59 6.29 7.36
C SER A 151 21.26 7.06 7.42
N ILE A 152 20.47 6.91 8.48
CA ILE A 152 19.25 7.71 8.68
C ILE A 152 19.57 9.20 8.62
N LYS A 153 20.59 9.65 9.38
CA LYS A 153 20.99 11.06 9.40
C LYS A 153 21.40 11.56 8.01
N ARG A 154 22.19 10.78 7.25
CA ARG A 154 22.62 11.14 5.89
C ARG A 154 21.46 11.20 4.91
N LEU A 155 20.52 10.26 5.01
CA LEU A 155 19.29 10.24 4.21
C LEU A 155 18.46 11.50 4.49
N LEU A 156 18.21 11.82 5.75
CA LEU A 156 17.42 13.00 6.13
C LEU A 156 18.11 14.34 5.82
N MET A 157 19.44 14.36 5.69
CA MET A 157 20.18 15.54 5.23
C MET A 157 20.27 15.65 3.70
N ASN A 158 19.90 14.62 2.95
CA ASN A 158 19.93 14.64 1.49
C ASN A 158 18.69 15.36 0.94
N ARG A 159 18.88 16.57 0.40
CA ARG A 159 17.81 17.41 -0.16
C ARG A 159 17.00 16.69 -1.23
N ASN A 160 17.63 15.95 -2.14
CA ASN A 160 16.93 15.24 -3.22
C ASN A 160 16.07 14.11 -2.66
N TYR A 161 16.55 13.40 -1.63
CA TYR A 161 15.78 12.36 -0.95
C TYR A 161 14.61 12.94 -0.18
N ILE A 162 14.76 14.07 0.52
CA ILE A 162 13.65 14.73 1.23
C ILE A 162 12.57 15.20 0.25
N LEU A 163 12.96 15.80 -0.89
CA LEU A 163 12.00 16.19 -1.92
C LEU A 163 11.26 14.97 -2.48
N LEU A 164 11.97 13.86 -2.72
CA LEU A 164 11.36 12.60 -3.12
C LEU A 164 10.42 12.04 -2.05
N LEU A 165 10.83 12.07 -0.78
CA LEU A 165 10.06 11.59 0.36
C LEU A 165 8.72 12.34 0.48
N ILE A 166 8.76 13.66 0.34
CA ILE A 166 7.56 14.50 0.37
C ILE A 166 6.68 14.20 -0.84
N SER A 167 7.25 14.22 -2.05
CA SER A 167 6.49 13.97 -3.28
C SER A 167 5.84 12.58 -3.27
N TYR A 168 6.59 11.57 -2.86
CA TYR A 168 6.11 10.20 -2.75
C TYR A 168 5.01 10.06 -1.70
N GLY A 169 5.21 10.66 -0.53
CA GLY A 169 4.21 10.73 0.53
C GLY A 169 2.91 11.40 0.08
N LEU A 170 2.98 12.49 -0.70
CA LEU A 170 1.79 13.15 -1.24
C LEU A 170 1.04 12.23 -2.21
N ASN A 171 1.72 11.57 -3.16
CA ASN A 171 1.05 10.68 -4.11
C ASN A 171 0.35 9.52 -3.40
N VAL A 172 1.09 8.77 -2.58
CA VAL A 172 0.55 7.57 -1.92
C VAL A 172 -0.47 7.95 -0.84
N GLY A 173 -0.29 9.08 -0.16
CA GLY A 173 -1.27 9.58 0.80
C GLY A 173 -2.58 9.99 0.14
N VAL A 174 -2.56 10.63 -1.04
CA VAL A 174 -3.77 10.88 -1.83
C VAL A 174 -4.41 9.56 -2.27
N PHE A 175 -3.62 8.59 -2.72
CA PHE A 175 -4.13 7.26 -3.06
C PHE A 175 -4.85 6.60 -1.88
N TYR A 176 -4.29 6.67 -0.67
CA TYR A 176 -4.92 6.14 0.55
C TYR A 176 -6.20 6.90 0.92
N ALA A 177 -6.21 8.24 0.79
CA ALA A 177 -7.40 9.05 1.09
C ALA A 177 -8.57 8.68 0.17
N ILE A 178 -8.33 8.63 -1.15
CA ILE A 178 -9.35 8.25 -2.14
C ILE A 178 -9.81 6.82 -1.88
N SER A 179 -8.86 5.90 -1.67
CA SER A 179 -9.14 4.49 -1.41
C SER A 179 -10.03 4.32 -0.17
N THR A 180 -9.76 5.05 0.91
CA THR A 180 -10.51 4.94 2.17
C THR A 180 -11.92 5.50 2.05
N LEU A 181 -12.07 6.67 1.40
CA LEU A 181 -13.35 7.36 1.28
C LEU A 181 -14.08 7.08 -0.04
N LEU A 182 -13.59 6.12 -0.84
CA LEU A 182 -14.14 5.76 -2.14
C LEU A 182 -15.63 5.46 -2.06
N ASN A 183 -16.04 4.64 -1.08
CA ASN A 183 -17.44 4.26 -0.93
C ASN A 183 -18.34 5.48 -0.69
N GLN A 184 -17.90 6.39 0.18
CA GLN A 184 -18.65 7.62 0.49
C GLN A 184 -18.78 8.52 -0.75
N VAL A 185 -17.71 8.67 -1.53
CA VAL A 185 -17.71 9.48 -2.75
C VAL A 185 -18.65 8.90 -3.80
N ILE A 186 -18.61 7.58 -4.04
CA ILE A 186 -19.48 6.91 -5.02
C ILE A 186 -20.95 6.99 -4.59
N LEU A 187 -21.26 6.70 -3.32
CA LEU A 187 -22.63 6.73 -2.80
C LEU A 187 -23.25 8.13 -2.81
N THR A 188 -22.44 9.19 -2.82
CA THR A 188 -22.93 10.57 -2.96
C THR A 188 -23.61 10.80 -4.32
N TYR A 189 -23.08 10.19 -5.39
CA TYR A 189 -23.64 10.30 -6.75
C TYR A 189 -24.57 9.14 -7.13
N TYR A 190 -24.30 7.95 -6.59
CA TYR A 190 -25.03 6.72 -6.89
C TYR A 190 -25.48 6.05 -5.59
N PRO A 191 -26.56 6.52 -4.94
CA PRO A 191 -26.94 6.08 -3.59
C PRO A 191 -27.25 4.59 -3.44
N THR A 192 -27.62 3.91 -4.53
CA THR A 192 -27.93 2.47 -4.53
C THR A 192 -26.74 1.60 -4.96
N ALA A 193 -25.59 2.19 -5.29
CA ALA A 193 -24.48 1.52 -5.94
C ALA A 193 -23.37 1.09 -4.96
N ASN A 194 -23.73 0.62 -3.77
CA ASN A 194 -22.79 0.16 -2.73
C ASN A 194 -21.91 -1.00 -3.23
N GLU A 195 -22.50 -1.97 -3.95
CA GLU A 195 -21.73 -3.07 -4.53
C GLU A 195 -20.75 -2.58 -5.61
N ASP A 196 -21.18 -1.62 -6.44
CA ASP A 196 -20.33 -1.06 -7.48
C ASP A 196 -19.19 -0.25 -6.89
N ALA A 197 -19.39 0.47 -5.78
CA ALA A 197 -18.32 1.15 -5.09
C ALA A 197 -17.19 0.18 -4.65
N GLY A 198 -17.57 -0.98 -4.10
CA GLY A 198 -16.62 -2.05 -3.76
C GLY A 198 -15.92 -2.63 -4.99
N ARG A 199 -16.65 -2.86 -6.09
CA ARG A 199 -16.09 -3.34 -7.37
C ARG A 199 -15.16 -2.31 -8.02
N ILE A 200 -15.46 -1.02 -7.93
CA ILE A 200 -14.59 0.06 -8.39
C ILE A 200 -13.28 0.03 -7.59
N GLY A 201 -13.34 -0.10 -6.27
CA GLY A 201 -12.16 -0.25 -5.42
C GLY A 201 -11.31 -1.47 -5.79
N LEU A 202 -11.96 -2.62 -6.04
CA LEU A 202 -11.29 -3.82 -6.54
C LEU A 202 -10.55 -3.55 -7.86
N VAL A 203 -11.23 -2.92 -8.82
CA VAL A 203 -10.67 -2.62 -10.15
C VAL A 203 -9.50 -1.61 -10.05
N ILE A 204 -9.57 -0.62 -9.15
CA ILE A 204 -8.46 0.30 -8.85
C ILE A 204 -7.21 -0.48 -8.42
N VAL A 205 -7.35 -1.42 -7.49
CA VAL A 205 -6.23 -2.21 -6.97
C VAL A 205 -5.66 -3.13 -8.05
N VAL A 206 -6.51 -3.83 -8.81
CA VAL A 206 -6.08 -4.74 -9.88
C VAL A 206 -5.39 -3.97 -11.02
N ALA A 207 -5.98 -2.86 -11.47
CA ALA A 207 -5.34 -1.99 -12.46
C ALA A 207 -4.00 -1.44 -11.94
N GLY A 208 -3.95 -1.12 -10.64
CA GLY A 208 -2.75 -0.70 -9.96
C GLY A 208 -1.63 -1.75 -9.97
N MET A 209 -1.95 -3.02 -9.70
CA MET A 209 -0.97 -4.12 -9.82
C MET A 209 -0.36 -4.21 -11.21
N VAL A 210 -1.21 -4.12 -12.25
CA VAL A 210 -0.75 -4.12 -13.65
C VAL A 210 0.12 -2.89 -13.93
N GLY A 211 -0.28 -1.72 -13.44
CA GLY A 211 0.48 -0.48 -13.51
C GLY A 211 1.86 -0.59 -12.87
N SER A 212 1.96 -1.15 -11.66
CA SER A 212 3.23 -1.37 -10.97
C SER A 212 4.19 -2.25 -11.78
N VAL A 213 3.70 -3.34 -12.36
CA VAL A 213 4.52 -4.23 -13.20
C VAL A 213 4.98 -3.52 -14.48
N ILE A 214 4.05 -2.89 -15.21
CA ILE A 214 4.38 -2.24 -16.49
C ILE A 214 5.31 -1.05 -16.26
N CYS A 215 5.04 -0.19 -15.29
CA CYS A 215 5.89 0.95 -14.96
C CYS A 215 7.27 0.51 -14.48
N GLY A 216 7.36 -0.57 -13.68
CA GLY A 216 8.63 -1.18 -13.31
C GLY A 216 9.43 -1.68 -14.52
N LEU A 217 8.80 -2.43 -15.42
CA LEU A 217 9.47 -2.93 -16.64
C LEU A 217 9.90 -1.80 -17.60
N VAL A 218 9.12 -0.73 -17.69
CA VAL A 218 9.48 0.47 -18.47
C VAL A 218 10.69 1.16 -17.85
N LEU A 219 10.73 1.26 -16.52
CA LEU A 219 11.85 1.84 -15.78
C LEU A 219 13.13 1.02 -15.99
N ASP A 220 13.03 -0.31 -15.89
CA ASP A 220 14.16 -1.24 -16.08
C ASP A 220 14.74 -1.14 -17.49
N LYS A 221 13.89 -0.93 -18.51
CA LYS A 221 14.37 -0.79 -19.90
C LYS A 221 14.91 0.58 -20.23
N THR A 222 14.28 1.63 -19.71
CA THR A 222 14.65 3.00 -20.06
C THR A 222 15.83 3.51 -19.23
N HIS A 223 15.97 3.02 -17.99
CA HIS A 223 16.89 3.53 -16.97
C HIS A 223 16.78 5.05 -16.74
N ARG A 224 15.64 5.66 -17.14
CA ARG A 224 15.36 7.09 -16.99
C ARG A 224 14.48 7.33 -15.78
N PHE A 225 15.08 7.17 -14.60
CA PHE A 225 14.34 7.17 -13.34
C PHE A 225 13.52 8.44 -13.10
N LYS A 226 14.14 9.61 -13.23
CA LYS A 226 13.46 10.90 -13.05
C LYS A 226 12.34 11.12 -14.05
N GLU A 227 12.60 10.91 -15.35
CA GLU A 227 11.61 11.18 -16.40
C GLU A 227 10.39 10.27 -16.28
N THR A 228 10.62 8.98 -16.01
CA THR A 228 9.55 8.00 -15.82
C THR A 228 8.73 8.32 -14.56
N THR A 229 9.40 8.66 -13.46
CA THR A 229 8.73 9.10 -12.22
C THR A 229 7.84 10.30 -12.48
N LEU A 230 8.36 11.33 -13.17
CA LEU A 230 7.61 12.55 -13.48
C LEU A 230 6.43 12.28 -14.41
N ALA A 231 6.60 11.45 -15.44
CA ALA A 231 5.55 11.10 -16.38
C ALA A 231 4.41 10.33 -15.71
N VAL A 232 4.73 9.33 -14.88
CA VAL A 232 3.72 8.55 -14.14
C VAL A 232 3.00 9.41 -13.09
N TYR A 233 3.73 10.32 -12.42
CA TYR A 233 3.11 11.27 -11.48
C TYR A 233 2.15 12.22 -12.23
N ALA A 234 2.60 12.85 -13.32
CA ALA A 234 1.75 13.74 -14.11
C ALA A 234 0.50 13.01 -14.64
N ALA A 235 0.66 11.77 -15.08
CA ALA A 235 -0.47 10.92 -15.49
C ALA A 235 -1.42 10.60 -14.33
N SER A 236 -0.92 10.49 -13.09
CA SER A 236 -1.76 10.34 -11.88
C SER A 236 -2.60 11.59 -11.61
N VAL A 237 -2.05 12.80 -11.82
CA VAL A 237 -2.82 14.06 -11.73
C VAL A 237 -3.95 14.07 -12.75
N VAL A 238 -3.64 13.73 -14.00
CA VAL A 238 -4.65 13.66 -15.07
C VAL A 238 -5.69 12.60 -14.77
N GLY A 239 -5.28 11.42 -14.28
CA GLY A 239 -6.18 10.36 -13.85
C GLY A 239 -7.14 10.82 -12.75
N MET A 240 -6.64 11.57 -11.76
CA MET A 240 -7.47 12.11 -10.69
C MET A 240 -8.43 13.19 -11.17
N LEU A 241 -8.01 14.06 -12.09
CA LEU A 241 -8.90 15.04 -12.72
C LEU A 241 -10.02 14.35 -13.51
N ILE A 242 -9.68 13.36 -14.34
CA ILE A 242 -10.67 12.58 -15.09
C ILE A 242 -11.62 11.89 -14.13
N PHE A 243 -11.13 11.22 -13.08
CA PHE A 243 -11.97 10.59 -12.06
C PHE A 243 -12.94 11.60 -11.44
N THR A 244 -12.44 12.76 -11.02
CA THR A 244 -13.25 13.84 -10.40
C THR A 244 -14.41 14.28 -11.29
N PHE A 245 -14.15 14.58 -12.56
CA PHE A 245 -15.20 15.08 -13.45
C PHE A 245 -16.12 13.99 -14.00
N THR A 246 -15.68 12.73 -13.99
CA THR A 246 -16.50 11.60 -14.47
C THR A 246 -17.52 11.10 -13.45
N LEU A 247 -17.34 11.41 -12.15
CA LEU A 247 -18.30 11.05 -11.10
C LEU A 247 -19.70 11.61 -11.37
N ASN A 248 -19.79 12.85 -11.88
CA ASN A 248 -21.07 13.54 -12.19
C ASN A 248 -21.65 13.20 -13.58
N CYS A 249 -21.04 12.28 -14.34
CA CYS A 249 -21.57 11.94 -15.68
C CYS A 249 -22.85 11.09 -15.66
N GLY A 250 -23.27 10.58 -14.48
CA GLY A 250 -24.45 9.73 -14.34
C GLY A 250 -24.31 8.32 -14.94
N ILE A 251 -23.16 7.99 -15.52
CA ILE A 251 -22.87 6.68 -16.12
C ILE A 251 -21.75 6.00 -15.33
N ILE A 252 -22.13 5.01 -14.52
CA ILE A 252 -21.19 4.30 -13.63
C ILE A 252 -20.06 3.61 -14.41
N ALA A 253 -20.31 3.14 -15.64
CA ALA A 253 -19.29 2.52 -16.49
C ALA A 253 -18.12 3.48 -16.80
N VAL A 254 -18.37 4.79 -16.91
CA VAL A 254 -17.32 5.78 -17.12
C VAL A 254 -16.46 5.93 -15.86
N VAL A 255 -17.09 5.82 -14.67
CA VAL A 255 -16.38 5.82 -13.38
C VAL A 255 -15.48 4.59 -13.25
N TYR A 256 -15.92 3.41 -13.70
CA TYR A 256 -15.05 2.22 -13.76
C TYR A 256 -13.81 2.47 -14.63
N LEU A 257 -13.99 3.04 -15.84
CA LEU A 257 -12.88 3.32 -16.74
C LEU A 257 -11.90 4.36 -16.19
N SER A 258 -12.40 5.45 -15.60
CA SER A 258 -11.54 6.47 -14.99
C SER A 258 -10.80 5.95 -13.76
N SER A 259 -11.43 5.06 -12.99
CA SER A 259 -10.83 4.40 -11.83
C SER A 259 -9.69 3.45 -12.21
N ILE A 260 -9.81 2.72 -13.33
CA ILE A 260 -8.72 1.91 -13.89
C ILE A 260 -7.50 2.79 -14.17
N LEU A 261 -7.72 3.93 -14.84
CA LEU A 261 -6.65 4.85 -15.20
C LEU A 261 -5.96 5.42 -13.95
N LEU A 262 -6.77 5.85 -12.97
CA LEU A 262 -6.29 6.38 -11.69
C LEU A 262 -5.45 5.34 -10.94
N GLY A 263 -5.99 4.12 -10.75
CA GLY A 263 -5.32 3.04 -10.04
C GLY A 263 -4.01 2.62 -10.71
N PHE A 264 -4.02 2.51 -12.04
CA PHE A 264 -2.85 2.16 -12.84
C PHE A 264 -1.68 3.12 -12.60
N PHE A 265 -1.90 4.43 -12.71
CA PHE A 265 -0.81 5.40 -12.58
C PHE A 265 -0.40 5.65 -11.12
N MET A 266 -1.36 5.74 -10.18
CA MET A 266 -1.02 5.94 -8.77
C MET A 266 -0.28 4.76 -8.17
N THR A 267 -0.72 3.53 -8.45
CA THR A 267 -0.02 2.34 -7.93
C THR A 267 1.25 2.07 -8.76
N GLY A 268 1.25 2.40 -10.05
CA GLY A 268 2.42 2.36 -10.92
C GLY A 268 3.56 3.25 -10.44
N TYR A 269 3.24 4.35 -9.76
CA TYR A 269 4.22 5.25 -9.18
C TYR A 269 5.00 4.64 -8.00
N LEU A 270 4.41 3.72 -7.23
CA LEU A 270 5.06 3.11 -6.05
C LEU A 270 6.42 2.46 -6.38
N PRO A 271 6.50 1.45 -7.27
CA PRO A 271 7.78 0.81 -7.59
C PRO A 271 8.77 1.79 -8.23
N VAL A 272 8.29 2.70 -9.07
CA VAL A 272 9.13 3.72 -9.72
C VAL A 272 9.76 4.66 -8.69
N GLY A 273 8.99 5.08 -7.69
CA GLY A 273 9.48 5.91 -6.59
C GLY A 273 10.48 5.18 -5.69
N PHE A 274 10.28 3.88 -5.43
CA PHE A 274 11.25 3.07 -4.67
C PHE A 274 12.59 2.95 -5.40
N GLU A 275 12.57 2.65 -6.69
CA GLU A 275 13.78 2.57 -7.52
C GLU A 275 14.46 3.93 -7.67
N PHE A 276 13.68 5.01 -7.82
CA PHE A 276 14.27 6.35 -7.84
C PHE A 276 14.89 6.74 -6.48
N ALA A 277 14.29 6.29 -5.38
CA ALA A 277 14.84 6.52 -4.04
C ALA A 277 16.16 5.77 -3.83
N SER A 278 16.27 4.50 -4.25
CA SER A 278 17.52 3.74 -4.16
C SER A 278 18.63 4.41 -4.97
N GLU A 279 18.32 4.93 -6.15
CA GLU A 279 19.26 5.63 -7.04
C GLU A 279 19.78 6.96 -6.43
N VAL A 280 18.88 7.79 -5.89
CA VAL A 280 19.22 9.11 -5.30
C VAL A 280 20.00 8.97 -3.99
N THR A 281 19.82 7.85 -3.28
CA THR A 281 20.40 7.62 -1.95
C THR A 281 21.66 6.77 -1.97
N TYR A 282 22.08 6.25 -3.12
CA TYR A 282 23.32 5.49 -3.25
C TYR A 282 24.53 6.27 -2.67
N PRO A 283 25.41 5.64 -1.85
CA PRO A 283 25.51 4.19 -1.53
C PRO A 283 24.85 3.79 -0.19
N GLU A 284 23.78 4.44 0.24
CA GLU A 284 23.10 4.08 1.50
C GLU A 284 22.32 2.75 1.37
N PRO A 285 22.12 2.00 2.48
CA PRO A 285 21.41 0.71 2.45
C PRO A 285 19.96 0.87 1.97
N GLU A 286 19.57 0.11 0.94
CA GLU A 286 18.23 0.14 0.34
C GLU A 286 17.12 -0.13 1.37
N GLY A 287 17.36 -1.04 2.32
CA GLY A 287 16.40 -1.34 3.40
C GLY A 287 16.10 -0.14 4.29
N THR A 288 17.09 0.70 4.61
CA THR A 288 16.90 1.91 5.40
C THR A 288 16.15 2.97 4.59
N THR A 289 16.53 3.17 3.33
CA THR A 289 15.87 4.10 2.39
C THR A 289 14.39 3.77 2.22
N SER A 290 14.06 2.51 1.92
CA SER A 290 12.68 2.06 1.73
C SER A 290 11.87 2.07 3.03
N GLY A 291 12.53 1.82 4.17
CA GLY A 291 11.91 1.88 5.49
C GLY A 291 11.44 3.29 5.87
N ILE A 292 12.29 4.30 5.71
CA ILE A 292 11.92 5.70 5.95
C ILE A 292 10.83 6.16 4.97
N LEU A 293 10.94 5.75 3.70
CA LEU A 293 9.96 6.09 2.67
C LEU A 293 8.55 5.55 3.01
N ASN A 294 8.45 4.28 3.42
CA ASN A 294 7.19 3.69 3.87
C ASN A 294 6.65 4.34 5.15
N ALA A 295 7.52 4.67 6.11
CA ALA A 295 7.10 5.32 7.35
C ALA A 295 6.50 6.72 7.07
N ALA A 296 7.12 7.50 6.18
CA ALA A 296 6.60 8.81 5.79
C ALA A 296 5.23 8.69 5.11
N VAL A 297 5.06 7.72 4.21
CA VAL A 297 3.78 7.48 3.53
C VAL A 297 2.64 7.25 4.49
N GLN A 298 2.86 6.51 5.58
CA GLN A 298 1.81 6.28 6.59
C GLN A 298 1.38 7.60 7.24
N VAL A 299 2.33 8.49 7.55
CA VAL A 299 2.03 9.81 8.12
C VAL A 299 1.24 10.67 7.13
N PHE A 300 1.69 10.76 5.88
CA PHE A 300 0.95 11.49 4.84
C PHE A 300 -0.43 10.89 4.59
N GLY A 301 -0.55 9.56 4.58
CA GLY A 301 -1.82 8.85 4.45
C GLY A 301 -2.81 9.23 5.54
N ILE A 302 -2.39 9.22 6.81
CA ILE A 302 -3.24 9.64 7.93
C ILE A 302 -3.68 11.10 7.76
N VAL A 303 -2.72 12.01 7.54
CA VAL A 303 -3.01 13.45 7.44
C VAL A 303 -3.94 13.77 6.27
N LEU A 304 -3.68 13.20 5.09
CA LEU A 304 -4.46 13.47 3.89
C LEU A 304 -5.83 12.78 3.92
N THR A 305 -5.95 11.61 4.53
CA THR A 305 -7.26 10.94 4.70
C THR A 305 -8.16 11.75 5.61
N LEU A 306 -7.65 12.20 6.77
CA LEU A 306 -8.43 13.04 7.70
C LEU A 306 -8.78 14.41 7.08
N LEU A 307 -7.84 15.01 6.35
CA LEU A 307 -8.10 16.25 5.61
C LEU A 307 -9.24 16.04 4.60
N TYR A 308 -9.15 14.97 3.81
CA TYR A 308 -10.13 14.68 2.76
C TYR A 308 -11.52 14.38 3.33
N GLU A 309 -11.61 13.62 4.43
CA GLU A 309 -12.87 13.38 5.16
C GLU A 309 -13.50 14.68 5.65
N TRP A 310 -12.72 15.56 6.28
CA TRP A 310 -13.22 16.86 6.73
C TRP A 310 -13.69 17.74 5.57
N MET A 311 -12.94 17.77 4.46
CA MET A 311 -13.32 18.55 3.28
C MET A 311 -14.60 18.02 2.62
N LEU A 312 -14.78 16.70 2.57
CA LEU A 312 -15.99 16.08 2.03
C LEU A 312 -17.25 16.56 2.76
N GLY A 313 -17.17 16.68 4.09
CA GLY A 313 -18.27 17.21 4.90
C GLY A 313 -18.45 18.73 4.80
N ALA A 314 -17.37 19.50 4.65
CA ALA A 314 -17.41 20.97 4.73
C ALA A 314 -17.68 21.67 3.39
N VAL A 315 -17.05 21.21 2.31
CA VAL A 315 -17.05 21.89 1.00
C VAL A 315 -17.59 21.02 -0.14
N GLY A 316 -17.92 19.76 0.15
CA GLY A 316 -18.41 18.79 -0.84
C GLY A 316 -17.30 18.08 -1.60
N ASP A 317 -17.68 17.06 -2.36
CA ASP A 317 -16.75 16.15 -3.03
C ASP A 317 -15.95 16.80 -4.16
N LEU A 318 -16.55 17.68 -4.95
CA LEU A 318 -15.88 18.32 -6.08
C LEU A 318 -14.66 19.13 -5.61
N TRP A 319 -14.83 19.99 -4.61
CA TRP A 319 -13.75 20.82 -4.07
C TRP A 319 -12.71 20.00 -3.30
N SER A 320 -13.16 18.93 -2.63
CA SER A 320 -12.28 17.96 -1.97
C SER A 320 -11.37 17.27 -2.99
N ASN A 321 -11.95 16.77 -4.07
CA ASN A 321 -11.24 16.11 -5.17
C ASN A 321 -10.29 17.06 -5.91
N LEU A 322 -10.72 18.30 -6.17
CA LEU A 322 -9.85 19.32 -6.77
C LEU A 322 -8.67 19.69 -5.86
N THR A 323 -8.85 19.63 -4.54
CA THR A 323 -7.74 19.84 -3.60
C THR A 323 -6.75 18.68 -3.66
N LEU A 324 -7.22 17.43 -3.76
CA LEU A 324 -6.34 16.28 -4.00
C LEU A 324 -5.58 16.42 -5.34
N CYS A 325 -6.25 16.87 -6.41
CA CYS A 325 -5.58 17.21 -7.68
C CYS A 325 -4.48 18.26 -7.48
N GLY A 326 -4.76 19.32 -6.72
CA GLY A 326 -3.79 20.36 -6.38
C GLY A 326 -2.59 19.81 -5.61
N ILE A 327 -2.83 18.93 -4.63
CA ILE A 327 -1.79 18.27 -3.85
C ILE A 327 -0.91 17.39 -4.75
N LEU A 328 -1.50 16.64 -5.68
CA LEU A 328 -0.76 15.85 -6.66
C LEU A 328 0.04 16.73 -7.62
N ALA A 329 -0.53 17.87 -8.06
CA ALA A 329 0.17 18.82 -8.92
C ALA A 329 1.39 19.44 -8.21
N VAL A 330 1.24 19.80 -6.93
CA VAL A 330 2.35 20.21 -6.06
C VAL A 330 3.39 19.10 -5.95
N GLY A 331 2.97 17.85 -5.69
CA GLY A 331 3.88 16.70 -5.65
C GLY A 331 4.63 16.48 -6.97
N THR A 332 3.97 16.72 -8.11
CA THR A 332 4.59 16.65 -9.46
C THR A 332 5.64 17.74 -9.64
N ALA A 333 5.34 18.99 -9.23
CA ALA A 333 6.28 20.09 -9.27
C ALA A 333 7.51 19.83 -8.36
N ILE A 334 7.28 19.24 -7.18
CA ILE A 334 8.35 18.81 -6.28
C ILE A 334 9.21 17.73 -6.97
N THR A 335 8.60 16.73 -7.61
CA THR A 335 9.33 15.70 -8.38
C THR A 335 10.20 16.34 -9.48
N ALA A 336 9.66 17.31 -10.22
CA ALA A 336 10.40 18.00 -11.28
C ALA A 336 11.65 18.73 -10.75
N ALA A 337 11.55 19.30 -9.54
CA ALA A 337 12.62 20.00 -8.86
C ALA A 337 13.73 19.09 -8.29
N ILE A 338 13.55 17.77 -8.26
CA ILE A 338 14.58 16.82 -7.81
C ILE A 338 15.72 16.82 -8.83
N GLY A 339 16.96 17.01 -8.37
CA GLY A 339 18.14 16.96 -9.24
C GLY A 339 18.27 15.59 -9.91
N SER A 340 18.61 15.57 -11.21
CA SER A 340 18.86 14.34 -11.98
C SER A 340 20.24 13.73 -11.71
N ASP A 341 20.83 13.98 -10.53
CA ASP A 341 22.14 13.41 -10.17
C ASP A 341 21.96 11.92 -9.87
N LEU A 342 21.96 11.11 -10.93
CA LEU A 342 21.90 9.65 -10.91
C LEU A 342 23.26 9.12 -10.46
N ARG A 343 23.45 9.08 -9.13
CA ARG A 343 24.74 8.78 -8.49
C ARG A 343 25.22 7.36 -8.76
N ARG A 344 24.33 6.38 -8.94
CA ARG A 344 24.70 4.98 -9.23
C ARG A 344 25.12 4.84 -10.69
N GLN A 345 24.40 5.45 -11.63
CA GLN A 345 24.82 5.49 -13.04
C GLN A 345 26.16 6.22 -13.22
N ALA A 346 26.35 7.34 -12.52
CA ALA A 346 27.63 8.06 -12.53
C ALA A 346 28.79 7.27 -11.89
N ALA A 347 28.50 6.35 -10.96
CA ALA A 347 29.48 5.45 -10.37
C ALA A 347 29.80 4.26 -11.30
N GLN A 348 28.80 3.69 -11.97
CA GLN A 348 28.99 2.60 -12.95
C GLN A 348 29.70 3.08 -14.23
N ALA A 349 29.50 4.33 -14.66
CA ALA A 349 30.22 4.91 -15.80
C ALA A 349 31.70 5.23 -15.51
N LYS A 350 32.14 5.13 -14.24
CA LYS A 350 33.52 5.40 -13.81
C LYS A 350 34.34 4.12 -13.51
N GLY A 351 33.71 2.94 -13.54
CA GLY A 351 34.37 1.64 -13.34
C GLY A 351 34.56 0.88 -14.63
#